data_AF-A0A0K0DKB8-F1
#
_entry.id   AF-A0A0K0DKB8-F1
#
_cell.length_a   1.000
_cell.length_b   1.000
_cell.length_c   1.000
_cell.angle_alpha   90.00
_cell.angle_beta   90.00
_cell.angle_gamma   90.00
#
_symmetry.space_group_name_H-M   'P 1'
#
loop_
_entity.id
_entity.type
_entity.pdbx_description
1 polymer ?
#
loop_
_entity_poly.entity_id
_entity_poly.type
_entity_poly.pdbx_seq_one_letter_code
_entity_poly.pdbx_strand_id
1 'polypeptide(L)'
;LVRTFLEKVATAKDASIRAPLTDLTRLYAFDLITTSLGEFLKDGFLSDAQSDEIRQGIYRCLERLRPNAVSLVDSWDFDDFELHSVLGRRDGNVYPALLEWAQMSQLNKTEVLPTFEKYLGPMMKESRSKL
;
A
#
# COMPACT_ATOMS: atom_id res chain seq x y z
N LEU A 1 7.02 20.80 -0.91
CA LEU A 1 6.23 19.86 -0.09
C LEU A 1 6.79 19.69 1.32
N VAL A 2 8.03 19.20 1.50
CA VAL A 2 8.64 18.97 2.84
C VAL A 2 8.53 20.19 3.77
N ARG A 3 8.91 21.39 3.31
CA ARG A 3 8.78 22.63 4.08
C ARG A 3 7.35 22.87 4.59
N THR A 4 6.37 22.81 3.70
CA THR A 4 4.96 23.03 4.04
C THR A 4 4.45 21.98 5.03
N PHE A 5 4.88 20.73 4.89
CA PHE A 5 4.51 19.68 5.84
C PHE A 5 5.06 19.99 7.23
N LEU A 6 6.36 20.30 7.36
CA LEU A 6 6.98 20.67 8.63
C LEU A 6 6.30 21.88 9.29
N GLU A 7 5.97 22.93 8.52
CA GLU A 7 5.24 24.10 9.01
C GLU A 7 3.86 23.73 9.55
N LYS A 8 3.13 22.86 8.85
CA LYS A 8 1.80 22.39 9.29
C LYS A 8 1.89 21.53 10.55
N VAL A 9 2.89 20.66 10.67
CA VAL A 9 3.11 19.87 11.90
C VAL A 9 3.48 20.78 13.07
N ALA A 10 4.35 21.77 12.86
CA ALA A 10 4.76 22.70 13.90
C ALA A 10 3.61 23.57 14.43
N THR A 11 2.65 23.91 13.57
CA THR A 11 1.47 24.74 13.91
C THR A 11 0.24 23.92 14.34
N ALA A 12 0.32 22.59 14.33
CA ALA A 12 -0.77 21.72 14.79
C ALA A 12 -1.09 22.00 16.27
N LYS A 13 -2.35 22.25 16.61
CA LYS A 13 -2.75 22.64 17.98
C LYS A 13 -2.57 21.51 18.99
N ASP A 14 -2.94 20.29 18.60
CA ASP A 14 -2.82 19.12 19.45
C ASP A 14 -1.38 18.59 19.42
N ALA A 15 -0.79 18.43 20.61
CA ALA A 15 0.55 17.89 20.75
C ALA A 15 0.61 16.38 20.45
N SER A 16 -0.50 15.66 20.64
CA SER A 16 -0.59 14.20 20.46
C SER A 16 -0.29 13.79 19.01
N ILE A 17 -0.74 14.60 18.04
CA ILE A 17 -0.56 14.33 16.60
C ILE A 17 0.80 14.79 16.07
N ARG A 18 1.50 15.67 16.80
CA ARG A 18 2.79 16.22 16.33
C ARG A 18 3.85 15.14 16.21
N ALA A 19 3.94 14.23 17.17
CA ALA A 19 4.93 13.16 17.17
C ALA A 19 4.79 12.23 15.94
N PRO A 20 3.62 11.58 15.68
CA PRO A 20 3.47 10.71 14.52
C PRO A 20 3.57 11.47 13.19
N LEU A 21 3.06 12.70 13.09
CA LEU A 21 3.19 13.49 11.85
C LEU A 21 4.63 13.97 11.60
N THR A 22 5.41 14.22 12.66
CA THR A 22 6.85 14.53 12.52
C THR A 22 7.61 13.32 11.99
N ASP A 23 7.34 12.14 12.53
CA ASP A 23 7.99 10.91 12.07
C ASP A 23 7.58 10.56 10.63
N LEU A 24 6.32 10.82 10.23
CA LEU A 24 5.85 10.70 8.85
C LEU A 24 6.55 11.70 7.91
N THR A 25 6.71 12.95 8.34
CA THR A 25 7.41 13.98 7.56
C THR A 25 8.89 13.65 7.40
N ARG A 26 9.53 13.11 8.44
CA ARG A 26 10.92 12.64 8.39
C ARG A 26 11.08 11.48 7.43
N LEU A 27 10.20 10.48 7.50
CA LEU A 27 10.20 9.36 6.57
C LEU A 27 10.11 9.84 5.12
N TYR A 28 9.17 10.75 4.84
CA TYR A 28 9.02 11.35 3.51
C TYR A 28 10.28 12.12 3.06
N ALA A 29 10.90 12.89 3.95
CA ALA A 29 12.13 13.61 3.63
C ALA A 29 13.32 12.67 3.36
N PHE A 30 13.49 11.62 4.17
CA PHE A 30 14.56 10.64 3.97
C PHE A 30 14.37 9.83 2.69
N ASP A 31 13.13 9.45 2.36
CA ASP A 31 12.80 8.77 1.10
C ASP A 31 13.12 9.65 -0.12
N LEU A 32 12.78 10.93 -0.08
CA LEU A 32 13.15 11.90 -1.13
C LEU A 32 14.66 12.06 -1.28
N ILE A 33 15.38 12.22 -0.17
CA ILE A 33 16.85 12.33 -0.20
C ILE A 33 17.48 11.07 -0.76
N THR A 34 16.99 9.89 -0.35
CA THR A 34 17.52 8.61 -0.84
C THR A 34 17.23 8.39 -2.32
N THR A 35 16.06 8.84 -2.80
CA THR A 35 15.71 8.79 -4.22
C THR A 35 16.60 9.70 -5.07
N SER A 36 16.97 10.88 -4.55
CA SER A 36 17.84 11.85 -5.21
C SER A 36 19.30 11.80 -4.73
N LEU A 37 19.74 10.68 -4.15
CA LEU A 37 21.01 10.61 -3.40
C LEU A 37 22.24 11.04 -4.21
N GLY A 38 22.26 10.74 -5.51
CA GLY A 38 23.35 11.13 -6.40
C GLY A 38 23.57 12.65 -6.47
N GLU A 39 22.52 13.46 -6.35
CA GLU A 39 22.64 14.92 -6.34
C GLU A 39 23.24 15.44 -5.04
N PHE A 40 22.96 14.78 -3.92
CA PHE A 40 23.50 15.16 -2.61
C PHE A 40 24.93 14.68 -2.38
N LEU A 41 25.32 13.56 -2.99
CA LEU A 41 26.71 13.09 -2.98
C LEU A 41 27.59 13.92 -3.93
N LYS A 42 26.99 14.48 -4.99
CA LYS A 42 27.69 15.38 -5.90
C LYS A 42 28.18 16.60 -5.12
N ASP A 43 29.43 16.98 -5.37
CA ASP A 43 30.12 18.09 -4.70
C ASP A 43 30.33 17.92 -3.18
N GLY A 44 30.06 16.72 -2.64
CA GLY A 44 30.36 16.37 -1.25
C GLY A 44 29.43 16.99 -0.22
N PHE A 45 28.21 17.38 -0.60
CA PHE A 45 27.23 17.93 0.34
C PHE A 45 26.81 16.90 1.41
N LEU A 46 26.65 15.64 1.01
CA LEU A 46 26.60 14.48 1.91
C LEU A 46 27.83 13.59 1.72
N SER A 47 28.32 13.05 2.83
CA SER A 47 29.26 11.93 2.84
C SER A 47 28.54 10.58 2.74
N ASP A 48 29.28 9.54 2.38
CA ASP A 48 28.76 8.16 2.37
C ASP A 48 28.21 7.75 3.75
N ALA A 49 28.92 8.10 4.83
CA ALA A 49 28.49 7.80 6.19
C ALA A 49 27.16 8.52 6.56
N GLN A 50 26.99 9.78 6.16
CA GLN A 50 25.72 10.49 6.36
C GLN A 50 24.59 9.89 5.52
N SER A 51 24.91 9.41 4.32
CA SER A 51 23.96 8.74 3.44
C SER A 51 23.47 7.42 4.05
N ASP A 52 24.38 6.65 4.65
CA ASP A 52 24.05 5.44 5.40
C ASP A 52 23.21 5.75 6.64
N GLU A 53 23.49 6.83 7.36
CA GLU A 53 22.67 7.28 8.49
C GLU A 53 21.25 7.66 8.08
N ILE A 54 21.07 8.27 6.90
CA ILE A 54 19.74 8.58 6.35
C ILE A 54 18.97 7.29 6.04
N ARG A 55 19.63 6.29 5.44
CA ARG A 55 19.03 4.97 5.19
C ARG A 55 18.62 4.29 6.50
N GLN A 56 19.45 4.36 7.53
CA GLN A 56 19.07 3.87 8.86
C GLN A 56 17.92 4.67 9.50
N GLY A 57 17.89 5.97 9.23
CA GLY A 57 16.81 6.87 9.63
C GLY A 57 15.45 6.42 9.10
N ILE A 58 15.38 5.90 7.87
CA ILE A 58 14.15 5.32 7.30
C ILE A 58 13.65 4.17 8.16
N TYR A 59 14.50 3.20 8.48
CA TYR A 59 14.10 2.04 9.31
C TYR A 59 13.61 2.46 10.70
N ARG A 60 14.29 3.41 11.34
CA ARG A 60 13.86 3.97 12.63
C ARG A 60 12.50 4.67 12.54
N CYS A 61 12.24 5.41 11.45
CA CYS A 61 10.95 6.05 11.24
C CYS A 61 9.84 5.03 10.99
N LEU A 62 10.09 3.99 10.18
CA LEU A 62 9.13 2.90 9.93
C LEU A 62 8.75 2.18 11.22
N GLU A 63 9.72 1.86 12.08
CA GLU A 63 9.47 1.23 13.38
C GLU A 63 8.58 2.11 14.28
N ARG A 64 8.86 3.41 14.35
CA ARG A 64 8.11 4.38 15.16
C ARG A 64 6.70 4.65 14.63
N LEU A 65 6.51 4.60 13.31
CA LEU A 65 5.22 4.83 12.67
C LEU A 65 4.31 3.61 12.71
N ARG A 66 4.87 2.39 12.73
CA ARG A 66 4.11 1.14 12.68
C ARG A 66 2.91 1.07 13.65
N PRO A 67 3.02 1.48 14.93
CA PRO A 67 1.89 1.42 15.86
C PRO A 67 0.73 2.35 15.48
N ASN A 68 1.01 3.45 14.78
CA ASN A 68 0.02 4.45 14.37
C ASN A 68 -0.38 4.32 12.89
N ALA A 69 0.20 3.40 12.13
CA ALA A 69 0.05 3.34 10.68
C ALA A 69 -1.42 3.17 10.25
N VAL A 70 -2.16 2.27 10.91
CA VAL A 70 -3.59 2.05 10.65
C VAL A 70 -4.38 3.31 11.01
N SER A 71 -4.18 3.87 12.21
CA SER A 71 -4.90 5.08 12.65
C SER A 71 -4.61 6.32 11.78
N LEU A 72 -3.39 6.44 11.23
CA LEU A 72 -3.05 7.51 10.30
C LEU A 72 -3.82 7.39 8.98
N VAL A 73 -3.99 6.16 8.47
CA VAL A 73 -4.82 5.91 7.28
C VAL A 73 -6.30 6.09 7.60
N ASP A 74 -6.76 5.60 8.74
CA ASP A 74 -8.15 5.74 9.19
C ASP A 74 -8.55 7.21 9.44
N SER A 75 -7.58 8.10 9.72
CA SER A 75 -7.86 9.53 9.93
C SER A 75 -8.42 10.27 8.71
N TRP A 76 -8.32 9.66 7.53
CA TRP A 76 -8.98 10.13 6.31
C TRP A 76 -10.48 9.83 6.28
N ASP A 77 -10.94 8.92 7.14
CA ASP A 77 -12.35 8.60 7.39
C ASP A 77 -13.13 8.16 6.13
N PHE A 78 -12.48 7.41 5.23
CA PHE A 78 -13.14 6.84 4.05
C PHE A 78 -14.09 5.71 4.43
N ASP A 79 -15.33 5.79 3.96
CA ASP A 79 -16.30 4.70 4.09
C ASP A 79 -15.99 3.55 3.12
N ASP A 80 -16.41 2.32 3.45
CA ASP A 80 -16.25 1.16 2.57
C ASP A 80 -16.90 1.38 1.18
N PHE A 81 -17.95 2.21 1.13
CA PHE A 81 -18.59 2.65 -0.12
C PHE A 81 -17.72 3.62 -0.92
N GLU A 82 -16.89 4.43 -0.29
CA GLU A 82 -15.96 5.31 -1.02
C GLU A 82 -14.70 4.55 -1.43
N LEU A 83 -14.21 3.68 -0.54
CA LEU A 83 -12.97 2.93 -0.71
C LEU A 83 -13.09 1.80 -1.74
N HIS A 84 -14.28 1.19 -1.87
CA HIS A 84 -14.56 0.12 -2.85
C HIS A 84 -13.53 -1.02 -2.86
N SER A 85 -12.99 -1.39 -1.70
CA SER A 85 -11.95 -2.41 -1.57
C SER A 85 -12.36 -3.51 -0.61
N VAL A 86 -12.45 -4.75 -1.11
CA VAL A 86 -12.72 -5.93 -0.27
C VAL A 86 -11.55 -6.25 0.66
N LEU A 87 -10.32 -5.95 0.25
CA LEU A 87 -9.12 -6.12 1.09
C LEU A 87 -8.98 -4.99 2.12
N GLY A 88 -9.52 -3.81 1.82
CA GLY A 88 -9.43 -2.62 2.65
C GLY A 88 -10.63 -2.39 3.57
N ARG A 89 -11.47 -3.41 3.80
CA ARG A 89 -12.67 -3.28 4.63
C ARG A 89 -12.35 -2.76 6.04
N ARG A 90 -13.14 -1.79 6.49
CA ARG A 90 -13.01 -1.19 7.82
C ARG A 90 -13.15 -2.19 8.97
N ASP A 91 -13.98 -3.22 8.81
CA ASP A 91 -14.21 -4.24 9.84
C ASP A 91 -13.09 -5.30 9.96
N GLY A 92 -12.11 -5.28 9.05
CA GLY A 92 -11.03 -6.26 9.00
C GLY A 92 -11.48 -7.69 8.62
N ASN A 93 -12.75 -7.90 8.29
CA ASN A 93 -13.31 -9.21 7.96
C ASN A 93 -13.04 -9.58 6.49
N VAL A 94 -11.76 -9.63 6.13
CA VAL A 94 -11.30 -9.70 4.73
C VAL A 94 -11.63 -11.06 4.09
N TYR A 95 -11.33 -12.17 4.75
CA TYR A 95 -11.39 -13.48 4.09
C TYR A 95 -12.81 -13.94 3.74
N PRO A 96 -13.81 -13.86 4.65
CA PRO A 96 -15.19 -14.20 4.29
C PRO A 96 -15.74 -13.28 3.20
N ALA A 97 -15.46 -11.97 3.29
CA ALA A 97 -15.89 -11.01 2.28
C ALA A 97 -15.24 -11.26 0.91
N LEU A 98 -13.96 -11.65 0.88
CA LEU A 98 -13.26 -11.99 -0.35
C LEU A 98 -13.84 -13.25 -1.01
N LEU A 99 -14.20 -14.26 -0.20
CA LEU A 99 -14.87 -15.45 -0.71
C LEU A 99 -16.25 -15.12 -1.29
N GLU A 100 -17.06 -14.35 -0.57
CA GLU A 100 -18.39 -13.91 -1.04
C GLU A 100 -18.27 -13.10 -2.33
N TRP A 101 -17.32 -12.15 -2.37
CA TRP A 101 -17.04 -11.35 -3.57
C TRP A 101 -16.64 -12.22 -4.76
N ALA A 102 -15.77 -13.23 -4.55
CA ALA A 102 -15.38 -14.16 -5.60
C ALA A 102 -16.57 -14.98 -6.09
N GLN A 103 -17.43 -15.49 -5.19
CA GLN A 103 -18.64 -16.24 -5.55
C GLN A 103 -19.63 -15.40 -6.36
N MET A 104 -19.74 -14.11 -6.10
CA MET A 104 -20.60 -13.18 -6.85
C MET A 104 -20.05 -12.79 -8.24
N SER A 105 -18.85 -13.25 -8.61
CA SER A 105 -18.28 -13.01 -9.94
C SER A 105 -19.18 -13.52 -11.05
N GLN A 106 -19.26 -12.77 -12.15
CA GLN A 106 -20.07 -13.13 -13.33
C GLN A 106 -19.70 -14.50 -13.90
N LEU A 107 -18.44 -14.92 -13.76
CA LEU A 107 -17.94 -16.20 -14.26
C LEU A 107 -18.41 -17.39 -13.40
N ASN A 108 -18.82 -17.16 -12.15
CA ASN A 108 -19.27 -18.21 -11.23
C ASN A 108 -20.79 -18.42 -11.28
N LYS A 109 -21.50 -17.76 -12.20
CA LYS A 109 -22.94 -17.96 -12.42
C LYS A 109 -23.31 -19.36 -12.90
N THR A 110 -22.40 -20.03 -13.59
CA THR A 110 -22.56 -21.40 -14.06
C THR A 110 -21.32 -22.20 -13.70
N GLU A 111 -21.50 -23.45 -13.26
CA GLU A 111 -20.36 -24.32 -12.90
C GLU A 111 -19.49 -24.65 -14.13
N VAL A 112 -20.13 -24.82 -15.28
CA VAL A 112 -19.45 -25.03 -16.56
C VAL A 112 -19.64 -23.78 -17.42
N LEU A 113 -18.53 -23.19 -17.88
CA LEU A 113 -18.57 -22.02 -18.74
C LEU A 113 -19.03 -22.40 -20.16
N PRO A 114 -19.79 -21.54 -20.86
CA PRO A 114 -20.19 -21.78 -22.26
C PRO A 114 -19.00 -22.03 -23.21
N THR A 115 -17.85 -21.42 -22.91
CA THR A 115 -16.60 -21.62 -23.66
C THR A 115 -16.10 -23.06 -23.58
N PHE A 116 -16.34 -23.75 -22.46
CA PHE A 116 -15.97 -25.15 -22.32
C PHE A 116 -16.79 -26.03 -23.26
N GLU A 117 -18.12 -25.90 -23.22
CA GLU A 117 -19.02 -26.66 -24.10
C GLU A 117 -18.74 -26.41 -25.58
N LYS A 118 -18.49 -25.14 -25.94
CA LYS A 118 -18.31 -24.76 -27.35
C LYS A 118 -16.95 -25.15 -27.93
N TYR A 119 -15.88 -25.13 -27.14
CA TYR A 119 -14.51 -25.25 -27.66
C TYR A 119 -13.67 -26.30 -26.92
N LEU A 120 -13.49 -26.16 -25.61
CA LEU A 120 -12.54 -26.99 -24.86
C LEU A 120 -12.99 -28.45 -24.72
N GLY A 121 -14.28 -28.68 -24.47
CA GLY A 121 -14.88 -29.99 -24.35
C GLY A 121 -14.72 -30.84 -25.62
N PRO A 122 -15.12 -30.35 -26.81
CA PRO A 122 -14.88 -31.03 -28.08
C PRO A 122 -13.39 -31.31 -28.35
N MET A 123 -12.51 -30.32 -28.12
CA MET A 123 -11.06 -30.46 -28.31
C MET A 123 -10.47 -31.60 -27.45
N MET A 124 -10.87 -31.68 -26.17
CA MET A 124 -10.42 -32.74 -25.27
C MET A 124 -10.94 -34.12 -25.67
N LYS A 125 -12.19 -34.22 -26.12
CA LYS A 125 -12.77 -35.49 -26.62
C LYS A 125 -12.03 -36.00 -27.85
N GLU A 126 -11.76 -35.11 -28.81
CA GLU A 126 -11.03 -35.45 -30.03
C GLU A 126 -9.60 -35.94 -29.72
N SER A 127 -8.89 -35.27 -28.81
CA SER A 127 -7.55 -35.70 -28.39
C SER A 127 -7.55 -37.08 -27.74
N ARG A 128 -8.58 -37.41 -26.94
CA ARG A 128 -8.70 -38.72 -26.30
C ARG A 128 -9.06 -39.84 -27.28
N SER A 129 -9.79 -39.54 -28.35
CA SER A 129 -10.12 -40.54 -29.39
C SER A 129 -8.94 -40.96 -30.28
N LYS A 130 -7.81 -40.24 -30.19
CA LYS A 130 -6.58 -40.51 -30.96
C LYS A 130 -5.54 -41.34 -30.18
N LEU A 131 -5.86 -41.74 -28.93
CA LEU A 131 -5.11 -42.69 -28.09
C LEU A 131 -5.75 -44.07 -28.19
#